data_AF-A0A915CJ77-F1
#
_entry.id   AF-A0A915CJ77-F1
#
_cell.length_a   1.000
_cell.length_b   1.000
_cell.length_c   1.000
_cell.angle_alpha   90.00
_cell.angle_beta   90.00
_cell.angle_gamma   90.00
#
_symmetry.space_group_name_H-M   'P 1'
#
loop_
_entity.id
_entity.type
_entity.pdbx_description
1 polymer ?
#
loop_
_entity_poly.entity_id
_entity_poly.type
_entity_poly.pdbx_seq_one_letter_code
_entity_poly.pdbx_strand_id
1 'polypeptide(L)'
;MVNSATEGSPSPNGSCIGTPGIPLRKRRKRTNLDAAQRAALDGYFQLNPRPDHDRMAQIAGTLDLDRDVVRVWFCNRRQKLRKE
;
A
#
# COMPACT_ATOMS: atom_id res chain seq x y z
N MET A 1 -36.25 -26.13 -14.14
CA MET A 1 -34.81 -25.78 -14.20
C MET A 1 -34.43 -25.25 -12.85
N VAL A 2 -33.55 -25.94 -12.13
CA VAL A 2 -33.25 -25.68 -10.72
C VAL A 2 -32.33 -24.46 -10.60
N ASN A 3 -32.68 -23.53 -9.72
CA ASN A 3 -31.93 -22.32 -9.43
C ASN A 3 -30.81 -22.69 -8.47
N SER A 4 -29.55 -22.67 -8.92
CA SER A 4 -28.39 -22.95 -8.06
C SER A 4 -27.82 -21.64 -7.52
N ALA A 5 -28.28 -21.24 -6.34
CA ALA A 5 -27.58 -20.30 -5.49
C ALA A 5 -26.55 -21.08 -4.67
N THR A 6 -25.25 -20.80 -4.87
CA THR A 6 -24.20 -21.22 -3.95
C THR A 6 -23.53 -19.99 -3.38
N GLU A 7 -23.90 -19.72 -2.14
CA GLU A 7 -23.33 -18.77 -1.22
C GLU A 7 -21.81 -19.05 -1.07
N GLY A 8 -20.97 -18.12 -1.52
CA GLY A 8 -19.54 -18.12 -1.26
C GLY A 8 -19.22 -17.08 -0.21
N SER A 9 -19.41 -17.43 1.06
CA SER A 9 -19.10 -16.60 2.22
C SER A 9 -17.67 -16.03 2.16
N PRO A 10 -17.46 -14.72 2.44
CA PRO A 10 -16.12 -14.17 2.58
C PRO A 10 -15.49 -14.73 3.86
N SER A 11 -14.35 -15.40 3.75
CA SER A 11 -13.53 -15.76 4.90
C SER A 11 -12.87 -14.50 5.49
N PRO A 12 -13.12 -14.15 6.77
CA PRO A 12 -12.37 -13.12 7.46
C PRO A 12 -11.47 -13.81 8.49
N ASN A 13 -10.25 -14.21 8.13
CA ASN A 13 -9.30 -14.71 9.13
C ASN A 13 -7.85 -14.33 8.79
N GLY A 14 -7.37 -13.37 9.57
CA GLY A 14 -5.98 -12.93 9.68
C GLY A 14 -5.83 -12.16 10.98
N SER A 15 -6.20 -12.81 12.10
CA SER A 15 -6.05 -12.32 13.47
C SER A 15 -4.57 -12.07 13.77
N CYS A 16 -4.17 -10.81 13.98
CA CYS A 16 -2.88 -10.49 14.57
C CYS A 16 -3.06 -10.37 16.10
N ILE A 17 -2.82 -11.51 16.74
CA ILE A 17 -2.81 -11.71 18.18
C ILE A 17 -1.75 -10.77 18.77
N GLY A 18 -2.16 -9.90 19.69
CA GLY A 18 -1.28 -8.97 20.38
C GLY A 18 -0.40 -9.68 21.41
N THR A 19 0.90 -9.69 21.18
CA THR A 19 1.93 -9.97 22.19
C THR A 19 2.10 -8.75 23.11
N PRO A 20 2.00 -8.87 24.44
CA PRO A 20 2.34 -7.80 25.36
C PRO A 20 3.86 -7.84 25.61
N GLY A 21 4.59 -6.75 25.33
CA GLY A 21 5.98 -6.64 25.81
C GLY A 21 7.03 -5.98 24.90
N ILE A 22 6.67 -5.38 23.76
CA ILE A 22 7.62 -4.58 22.96
C ILE A 22 6.96 -3.22 22.73
N PRO A 23 7.66 -2.07 22.85
CA PRO A 23 7.11 -0.75 22.54
C PRO A 23 6.65 -0.76 21.07
N LEU A 24 5.37 -1.07 20.89
CA LEU A 24 4.75 -1.36 19.62
C LEU A 24 4.82 -0.08 18.80
N ARG A 25 5.72 -0.08 17.83
CA ARG A 25 5.84 0.90 16.76
C ARG A 25 4.43 1.34 16.37
N LYS A 26 4.14 2.59 16.71
CA LYS A 26 2.90 3.32 16.48
C LYS A 26 2.19 2.73 15.26
N ARG A 27 1.12 1.98 15.49
CA ARG A 27 0.29 1.34 14.45
C ARG A 27 0.02 2.41 13.40
N ARG A 28 0.76 2.34 12.28
CA ARG A 28 0.74 3.43 11.30
C ARG A 28 -0.66 3.47 10.75
N LYS A 29 -1.33 4.58 11.03
CA LYS A 29 -2.70 4.84 10.59
C LYS A 29 -2.68 4.66 9.08
N ARG A 30 -3.62 3.86 8.55
CA ARG A 30 -3.72 3.60 7.12
C ARG A 30 -3.75 4.94 6.41
N THR A 31 -2.68 5.27 5.68
CA THR A 31 -2.57 6.58 5.06
C THR A 31 -3.55 6.60 3.88
N ASN A 32 -4.60 7.41 4.00
CA ASN A 32 -5.39 7.76 2.84
C ASN A 32 -4.50 8.62 1.96
N LEU A 33 -4.00 8.04 0.87
CA LEU A 33 -3.24 8.79 -0.12
C LEU A 33 -4.19 9.76 -0.82
N ASP A 34 -3.97 11.05 -0.62
CA ASP A 34 -4.67 12.13 -1.30
C ASP A 34 -4.45 12.06 -2.82
N ALA A 35 -5.38 12.63 -3.58
CA ALA A 35 -5.27 12.68 -5.04
C ALA A 35 -3.97 13.37 -5.49
N ALA A 36 -3.57 14.44 -4.80
CA ALA A 36 -2.30 15.13 -5.04
C ALA A 36 -1.09 14.22 -4.75
N GLN A 37 -1.11 13.45 -3.66
CA GLN A 37 -0.03 12.52 -3.32
C GLN A 37 0.09 11.39 -4.34
N ARG A 38 -1.05 10.84 -4.81
CA ARG A 38 -1.06 9.82 -5.88
C ARG A 38 -0.51 10.36 -7.19
N ALA A 39 -0.93 11.57 -7.59
CA ALA A 39 -0.45 12.21 -8.81
C ALA A 39 1.07 12.46 -8.74
N ALA A 40 1.58 12.93 -7.60
CA ALA A 40 3.00 13.11 -7.39
C ALA A 40 3.77 11.76 -7.46
N LEU A 41 3.26 10.71 -6.80
CA LEU A 41 3.85 9.36 -6.87
C LEU A 41 3.87 8.82 -8.32
N ASP A 42 2.84 9.09 -9.11
CA ASP A 42 2.80 8.73 -10.53
C ASP A 42 3.85 9.47 -11.36
N GLY A 43 3.99 10.79 -11.14
CA GLY A 43 5.04 11.59 -11.79
C GLY A 43 6.43 11.08 -11.44
N TYR A 44 6.68 10.73 -10.17
CA TYR A 44 7.94 10.12 -9.75
C TYR A 44 8.16 8.74 -10.37
N PHE A 45 7.10 7.94 -10.52
CA PHE A 45 7.17 6.63 -11.15
C PHE A 45 7.52 6.72 -12.64
N GLN A 46 6.98 7.70 -13.37
CA GLN A 46 7.32 7.94 -14.77
C GLN A 46 8.79 8.38 -14.94
N LEU A 47 9.29 9.20 -14.03
CA LEU A 47 10.69 9.66 -14.03
C LEU A 47 11.66 8.54 -13.63
N ASN A 48 11.32 7.76 -12.62
CA ASN A 48 12.16 6.70 -12.06
C ASN A 48 11.30 5.50 -11.63
N PRO A 49 11.09 4.52 -12.52
CA PRO A 49 10.26 3.34 -12.24
C PRO A 49 10.88 2.38 -11.20
N ARG A 50 12.18 2.55 -10.89
CA ARG A 50 12.91 1.88 -9.80
C ARG A 50 13.54 2.94 -8.89
N PRO A 51 12.76 3.59 -8.01
CA PRO A 51 13.34 4.51 -7.05
C PRO A 51 14.30 3.73 -6.12
N ASP A 52 15.49 4.28 -5.88
CA ASP A 52 16.40 3.75 -4.88
C ASP A 52 15.86 3.98 -3.46
N HIS A 53 16.46 3.32 -2.46
CA HIS A 53 16.08 3.46 -1.05
C HIS A 53 16.13 4.91 -0.57
N ASP A 54 17.14 5.66 -1.01
CA ASP A 54 17.29 7.09 -0.71
C ASP A 54 16.18 7.91 -1.37
N ARG A 55 15.91 7.64 -2.66
CA ARG A 55 14.85 8.33 -3.39
C ARG A 55 13.46 8.08 -2.81
N MET A 56 13.18 6.85 -2.35
CA MET A 56 11.95 6.54 -1.63
C MET A 56 11.83 7.33 -0.33
N ALA A 57 12.94 7.53 0.41
CA ALA A 57 12.96 8.34 1.62
C ALA A 57 12.68 9.81 1.32
N GLN A 58 13.26 10.33 0.23
CA GLN A 58 13.02 11.70 -0.22
C GLN A 58 11.54 11.93 -0.60
N ILE A 59 10.96 11.03 -1.41
CA ILE A 59 9.55 11.10 -1.82
C ILE A 59 8.62 11.02 -0.60
N ALA A 60 8.92 10.12 0.34
CA ALA A 60 8.21 10.00 1.59
C ALA A 60 8.24 11.31 2.40
N GLY A 61 9.41 11.93 2.55
CA GLY A 61 9.54 13.24 3.21
C GLY A 61 8.83 14.38 2.48
N THR A 62 8.87 14.40 1.14
CA THR A 62 8.18 15.43 0.35
C THR A 62 6.66 15.34 0.45
N LEU A 63 6.11 14.12 0.54
CA LEU A 63 4.66 13.90 0.59
C LEU A 63 4.12 13.79 2.02
N ASP A 64 4.98 13.96 3.04
CA ASP A 64 4.72 13.64 4.45
C ASP A 64 4.10 12.23 4.62
N LEU A 65 4.64 11.29 3.84
CA LEU A 65 4.25 9.90 3.82
C LEU A 65 5.30 9.06 4.52
N ASP A 66 4.88 7.85 4.87
CA ASP A 66 5.80 6.84 5.30
C ASP A 66 6.50 6.16 4.10
N ARG A 67 7.79 5.91 4.27
CA ARG A 67 8.64 5.14 3.37
C ARG A 67 8.03 3.77 3.02
N ASP A 68 7.37 3.12 3.97
CA ASP A 68 6.71 1.84 3.72
C ASP A 68 5.49 1.99 2.78
N VAL A 69 4.72 3.07 2.94
CA VAL A 69 3.60 3.42 2.05
C VAL A 69 4.09 3.68 0.63
N VAL A 70 5.17 4.45 0.48
CA VAL A 70 5.80 4.69 -0.83
C VAL A 70 6.23 3.35 -1.44
N ARG A 71 6.96 2.50 -0.70
CA ARG A 71 7.39 1.18 -1.19
C ARG A 71 6.21 0.31 -1.65
N VAL A 72 5.18 0.16 -0.82
CA VAL A 72 3.97 -0.63 -1.14
C VAL A 72 3.24 -0.04 -2.34
N TRP A 73 3.13 1.28 -2.43
CA TRP A 73 2.51 1.96 -3.56
C TRP A 73 3.25 1.67 -4.87
N PHE A 74 4.59 1.77 -4.89
CA PHE A 74 5.40 1.44 -6.06
C PHE A 74 5.25 -0.04 -6.47
N CYS A 75 5.20 -0.97 -5.49
CA CYS A 75 4.90 -2.37 -5.74
C CYS A 75 3.51 -2.57 -6.36
N ASN A 76 2.47 -1.97 -5.78
CA ASN A 76 1.09 -2.05 -6.28
C ASN A 76 0.95 -1.41 -7.67
N ARG A 77 1.63 -0.29 -7.91
CA ARG A 77 1.60 0.41 -9.20
C ARG A 77 2.19 -0.45 -10.32
N ARG A 78 3.31 -1.13 -10.05
CA ARG A 78 3.91 -2.11 -10.98
C ARG A 78 3.03 -3.35 -11.20
N GLN A 79 2.34 -3.82 -10.16
CA GLN A 79 1.41 -4.93 -10.32
C GLN A 79 0.20 -4.56 -11.19
N LYS A 80 -0.30 -3.33 -11.07
CA LYS A 80 -1.39 -2.83 -11.91
C LYS A 80 -1.00 -2.81 -13.39
N LEU A 81 0.23 -2.40 -13.72
CA LEU A 81 0.76 -2.42 -15.10
C LEU A 81 0.81 -3.83 -15.73
N ARG A 82 0.83 -4.89 -14.92
CA ARG A 82 0.88 -6.29 -15.39
C ARG A 82 -0.50 -6.94 -15.53
N LYS A 83 -1.54 -6.26 -15.05
CA LYS A 83 -2.93 -6.75 -15.03
C LYS A 83 -3.81 -6.02 -16.06
N GLU A 84 -3.24 -5.11 -16.82
CA GLU A 84 -3.80 -4.52 -18.04
C GLU A 84 -3.08 -5.16 -19.23
#